data_AF-A0A9W9XYR4-F1
#
_entry.id   AF-A0A9W9XYR4-F1
#
_cell.length_a   1.000
_cell.length_b   1.000
_cell.length_c   1.000
_cell.angle_alpha   90.00
_cell.angle_beta   90.00
_cell.angle_gamma   90.00
#
_symmetry.space_group_name_H-M   'P 1'
#
loop_
_entity.id
_entity.type
_entity.pdbx_description
1 polymer ?
#
loop_
_entity_poly.entity_id
_entity_poly.type
_entity_poly.pdbx_seq_one_letter_code
_entity_poly.pdbx_strand_id
1 'polypeptide(L)'
;MSKHLYPLIAARHGLSMSIKSTNASVSTGTLSRVFWHLLRICLSFSLLFVDSTILVIAVFLSYLRPTANRHRATQRNVPFYPKTVLITGVGTTHGLTLARSWAVEGHHVVGADVTDLDLPVRSGGSMSKALVAFYQIPKDHYISRLLDVIHREKVDLWIPCSPKASFIEDATARQIIENRTNCKCITFDIDLAACFAHPDSFRQYVTERGLPVLEYHRVQSRDSVHKILNRSPAKTFQISRATPSANEKAMLLPRRTLSKTYTKVSEIQISNDRPWIMQQQSRLGELFADLLVVRGRVQAIKVRLSDSSSSTWGVSRLDEALAASVHKLMRTLAAKGGVRLTGHLSVRLSVDEEFDAHSVRHTIYIADCTPGAKAVDNLLYNVPCSISGYLSVFPSSSVDTPNIAATLSSTRSAPTFAHAGILPASFLQFSLFHFAHTALEVAEEELVKLLFWKDPLFCFLDPVPWWWQVHVYQPLREIWVLMKQTREAGLNPL
;
A
#
# COMPACT_ATOMS: atom_id res chain seq x y z
N MET A 1 -57.17 -2.28 11.01
CA MET A 1 -56.87 -1.07 10.20
C MET A 1 -55.36 -0.99 9.99
N SER A 2 -54.92 -0.89 8.72
CA SER A 2 -53.55 -0.62 8.18
C SER A 2 -52.41 -1.58 8.59
N LYS A 3 -51.75 -2.46 7.79
CA LYS A 3 -51.32 -2.61 6.37
C LYS A 3 -50.31 -1.60 5.81
N HIS A 4 -49.07 -2.08 5.62
CA HIS A 4 -48.12 -1.92 4.47
C HIS A 4 -46.66 -1.83 4.96
N LEU A 5 -45.60 -2.19 4.24
CA LEU A 5 -45.26 -3.23 3.25
C LEU A 5 -43.72 -3.06 3.03
N TYR A 6 -42.99 -4.15 2.83
CA TYR A 6 -41.57 -4.15 2.41
C TYR A 6 -41.34 -3.50 1.04
N PRO A 7 -40.12 -3.05 0.70
CA PRO A 7 -39.67 -3.03 -0.68
C PRO A 7 -38.77 -4.22 -1.02
N LEU A 8 -39.18 -4.94 -2.07
CA LEU A 8 -38.38 -5.80 -2.94
C LEU A 8 -37.37 -4.96 -3.74
N ILE A 9 -36.20 -5.55 -4.05
CA ILE A 9 -35.56 -5.38 -5.37
C ILE A 9 -35.12 -6.77 -5.88
N ALA A 10 -35.81 -7.23 -6.91
CA ALA A 10 -35.37 -8.23 -7.90
C ALA A 10 -34.87 -7.44 -9.14
N ALA A 11 -34.14 -7.91 -10.16
CA ALA A 11 -33.87 -9.23 -10.69
C ALA A 11 -32.74 -9.16 -11.76
N ARG A 12 -32.11 -10.32 -12.02
CA ARG A 12 -31.70 -10.94 -13.32
C ARG A 12 -30.74 -10.23 -14.30
N HIS A 13 -29.73 -10.99 -14.77
CA HIS A 13 -29.80 -11.64 -16.10
C HIS A 13 -28.85 -12.86 -16.20
N GLY A 14 -29.38 -13.97 -16.72
CA GLY A 14 -28.62 -15.15 -17.13
C GLY A 14 -28.16 -15.04 -18.58
N LEU A 15 -27.05 -15.69 -18.91
CA LEU A 15 -26.52 -15.78 -20.27
C LEU A 15 -26.57 -17.23 -20.75
N SER A 16 -27.40 -17.39 -21.79
CA SER A 16 -27.45 -18.52 -22.71
C SER A 16 -26.09 -18.68 -23.42
N MET A 17 -25.62 -19.93 -23.54
CA MET A 17 -24.52 -20.26 -24.45
C MET A 17 -24.98 -20.06 -25.89
N SER A 18 -24.33 -19.15 -26.62
CA SER A 18 -24.35 -19.10 -28.07
C SER A 18 -22.94 -19.34 -28.59
N ILE A 19 -22.77 -20.45 -29.31
CA ILE A 19 -21.57 -20.79 -30.06
C ILE A 19 -21.55 -19.90 -31.30
N LYS A 20 -20.75 -18.83 -31.30
CA LYS A 20 -20.10 -18.23 -32.49
C LYS A 20 -19.20 -17.04 -32.10
N SER A 21 -18.00 -17.03 -32.70
CA SER A 21 -17.02 -15.93 -32.76
C SER A 21 -16.04 -15.78 -31.59
N THR A 22 -15.10 -16.72 -31.49
CA THR A 22 -13.89 -16.63 -30.66
C THR A 22 -12.82 -15.66 -31.22
N ASN A 23 -13.00 -15.11 -32.42
CA ASN A 23 -11.97 -14.27 -33.07
C ASN A 23 -12.22 -12.75 -32.95
N ALA A 24 -13.45 -12.30 -32.65
CA ALA A 24 -13.77 -10.87 -32.55
C ALA A 24 -13.53 -10.26 -31.15
N SER A 25 -13.66 -11.05 -30.08
CA SER A 25 -13.52 -10.58 -28.69
C SER A 25 -12.06 -10.28 -28.28
N VAL A 26 -11.08 -10.87 -28.95
CA VAL A 26 -9.65 -10.63 -28.68
C VAL A 26 -9.17 -9.32 -29.32
N SER A 27 -9.79 -8.93 -30.44
CA SER A 27 -9.50 -7.69 -31.18
C SER A 27 -10.01 -6.44 -30.44
N THR A 28 -11.25 -6.47 -29.93
CA THR A 28 -11.86 -5.33 -29.23
C THR A 28 -11.14 -4.94 -27.94
N GLY A 29 -10.65 -5.93 -27.17
CA GLY A 29 -9.83 -5.67 -25.98
C GLY A 29 -8.45 -5.09 -26.29
N THR A 30 -7.90 -5.38 -27.48
CA THR A 30 -6.57 -4.89 -27.89
C THR A 30 -6.66 -3.49 -28.48
N LEU A 31 -7.67 -3.22 -29.32
CA LEU A 31 -7.92 -1.88 -29.87
C LEU A 31 -8.26 -0.86 -28.76
N SER A 32 -9.05 -1.28 -27.77
CA SER A 32 -9.35 -0.48 -26.58
C SER A 32 -8.06 -0.12 -25.80
N ARG A 33 -7.16 -1.09 -25.58
CA ARG A 33 -5.87 -0.85 -24.90
C ARG A 33 -4.98 0.12 -25.66
N VAL A 34 -4.83 -0.05 -26.98
CA VAL A 34 -4.02 0.86 -27.81
C VAL A 34 -4.57 2.29 -27.77
N PHE A 35 -5.90 2.45 -27.84
CA PHE A 35 -6.54 3.75 -27.71
C PHE A 35 -6.17 4.45 -26.40
N TRP A 36 -6.21 3.74 -25.27
CA TRP A 36 -5.83 4.33 -23.97
C TRP A 36 -4.38 4.81 -23.93
N HIS A 37 -3.45 4.05 -24.49
CA HIS A 37 -2.05 4.45 -24.58
C HIS A 37 -1.88 5.71 -25.44
N LEU A 38 -2.54 5.78 -26.61
CA LEU A 38 -2.51 6.95 -27.49
C LEU A 38 -3.19 8.17 -26.88
N LEU A 39 -4.31 8.00 -26.19
CA LEU A 39 -5.03 9.08 -25.51
C LEU A 39 -4.13 9.74 -24.45
N ARG A 40 -3.43 8.94 -23.64
CA ARG A 40 -2.47 9.44 -22.63
C ARG A 40 -1.32 10.22 -23.25
N ILE A 41 -0.77 9.72 -24.36
CA ILE A 41 0.29 10.42 -25.10
C ILE A 41 -0.25 11.76 -25.61
N CYS A 42 -1.42 11.78 -26.24
CA CYS A 42 -2.05 12.99 -26.77
C CYS A 42 -2.33 14.03 -25.65
N LEU A 43 -2.86 13.59 -24.50
CA LEU A 43 -3.12 14.46 -23.35
C LEU A 43 -1.82 15.07 -22.80
N SER A 44 -0.75 14.29 -22.73
CA SER A 44 0.56 14.77 -22.28
C SER A 44 1.15 15.82 -23.21
N PHE A 45 1.00 15.66 -24.53
CA PHE A 45 1.45 16.65 -25.51
C PHE A 45 0.58 17.92 -25.53
N SER A 46 -0.74 17.79 -25.36
CA SER A 46 -1.65 18.95 -25.38
C SER A 46 -1.46 19.85 -24.16
N LEU A 47 -1.16 19.27 -22.99
CA LEU A 47 -0.93 20.00 -21.74
C LEU A 47 0.51 20.49 -21.57
N LEU A 48 1.45 20.04 -22.41
CA LEU A 48 2.88 20.36 -22.33
C LEU A 48 3.16 21.87 -22.20
N PHE A 49 2.47 22.71 -22.97
CA PHE A 49 2.68 24.16 -22.91
C PHE A 49 2.27 24.74 -21.56
N VAL A 50 1.09 24.37 -21.05
CA VAL A 50 0.58 24.85 -19.76
C VAL A 50 1.52 24.39 -18.64
N ASP A 51 1.86 23.11 -18.62
CA ASP A 51 2.69 22.52 -17.56
C ASP A 51 4.13 23.05 -17.59
N SER A 52 4.67 23.35 -18.78
CA SER A 52 5.98 23.97 -18.92
C SER A 52 5.99 25.42 -18.41
N THR A 53 4.92 26.20 -18.62
CA THR A 53 4.83 27.54 -18.01
C THR A 53 4.79 27.47 -16.49
N ILE A 54 4.07 26.50 -15.92
CA ILE A 54 4.02 26.26 -14.47
C ILE A 54 5.40 25.88 -13.95
N LEU A 55 6.13 24.99 -14.64
CA LEU A 55 7.49 24.61 -14.28
C LEU A 55 8.42 25.82 -14.21
N VAL A 56 8.40 26.68 -15.24
CA VAL A 56 9.24 27.89 -15.29
C VAL A 56 8.88 28.83 -14.14
N ILE A 57 7.60 29.06 -13.88
CA ILE A 57 7.13 29.90 -12.76
C ILE A 57 7.58 29.31 -11.42
N ALA A 58 7.43 28.00 -11.21
CA ALA A 58 7.82 27.34 -9.96
C ALA A 58 9.34 27.39 -9.72
N VAL A 59 10.14 27.15 -10.76
CA VAL A 59 11.61 27.27 -10.69
C VAL A 59 12.02 28.71 -10.42
N PHE A 60 11.41 29.67 -11.12
CA PHE A 60 11.66 31.10 -10.91
C PHE A 60 11.31 31.54 -9.48
N LEU A 61 10.15 31.14 -8.96
CA LEU A 61 9.75 31.40 -7.58
C LEU A 61 10.66 30.70 -6.57
N SER A 62 11.13 29.48 -6.86
CA SER A 62 12.09 28.77 -5.99
C SER A 62 13.47 29.44 -5.99
N TYR A 63 13.86 30.10 -7.07
CA TYR A 63 15.09 30.88 -7.14
C TYR A 63 14.98 32.21 -6.38
N LEU A 64 13.82 32.87 -6.48
CA LEU A 64 13.53 34.13 -5.79
C LEU A 64 13.31 33.97 -4.29
N ARG A 65 12.87 32.81 -3.82
CA ARG A 65 12.79 32.52 -2.39
C ARG A 65 14.20 32.26 -1.86
N PRO A 66 14.78 33.14 -1.00
CA PRO A 66 15.99 32.80 -0.28
C PRO A 66 15.68 31.55 0.52
N THR A 67 16.38 30.46 0.23
CA THR A 67 16.08 29.16 0.83
C THR A 67 16.13 29.28 2.35
N ALA A 68 14.98 29.10 3.00
CA ALA A 68 14.86 28.99 4.46
C ALA A 68 15.78 27.89 5.06
N ASN A 69 16.33 27.00 4.20
CA ASN A 69 17.38 26.04 4.54
C ASN A 69 18.68 26.69 5.04
N ARG A 70 19.04 27.90 4.60
CA ARG A 70 20.19 28.62 5.19
C ARG A 70 19.99 28.92 6.67
N HIS A 71 18.77 29.23 7.09
CA HIS A 71 18.46 29.53 8.49
C HIS A 71 18.41 28.29 9.40
N ARG A 72 18.04 27.10 8.87
CA ARG A 72 18.05 25.86 9.66
C ARG A 72 19.45 25.28 9.86
N ALA A 73 20.34 25.41 8.87
CA ALA A 73 21.74 25.04 9.02
C ALA A 73 22.45 25.89 10.10
N THR A 74 22.09 27.18 10.23
CA THR A 74 22.63 28.08 11.26
C THR A 74 22.00 27.92 12.65
N GLN A 75 20.90 27.19 12.81
CA GLN A 75 20.22 27.00 14.11
C GLN A 75 20.58 25.68 14.83
N ARG A 76 21.39 24.80 14.23
CA ARG A 76 21.87 23.60 14.91
C ARG A 76 23.17 23.90 15.66
N ASN A 77 23.07 24.18 16.95
CA ASN A 77 24.20 24.33 17.89
C ASN A 77 24.97 23.00 18.18
N VAL A 78 24.83 21.97 17.35
CA VAL A 78 25.39 20.62 17.55
C VAL A 78 26.08 20.18 16.26
N PRO A 79 27.27 19.54 16.32
CA PRO A 79 27.95 19.03 15.12
C PRO A 79 27.04 18.05 14.38
N PHE A 80 26.59 18.47 13.19
CA PHE A 80 25.77 17.66 12.30
C PHE A 80 26.66 16.84 11.36
N TYR A 81 26.60 15.52 11.48
CA TYR A 81 27.32 14.61 10.59
C TYR A 81 26.38 14.12 9.48
N PRO A 82 26.54 14.58 8.22
CA PRO A 82 25.70 14.11 7.12
C PRO A 82 25.97 12.62 6.86
N LYS A 83 24.90 11.82 6.83
CA LYS A 83 24.90 10.42 6.44
C LYS A 83 24.54 10.29 4.96
N THR A 84 25.10 9.27 4.31
CA THR A 84 24.73 8.90 2.94
C THR A 84 23.65 7.83 2.99
N VAL A 85 22.47 8.14 2.45
CA VAL A 85 21.30 7.26 2.46
C VAL A 85 20.94 6.84 1.05
N LEU A 86 20.83 5.53 0.83
CA LEU A 86 20.33 4.94 -0.40
C LEU A 86 18.85 4.60 -0.25
N ILE A 87 18.02 5.14 -1.15
CA ILE A 87 16.59 4.82 -1.21
C ILE A 87 16.32 4.12 -2.53
N THR A 88 15.87 2.87 -2.48
CA THR A 88 15.42 2.16 -3.69
C THR A 88 13.92 2.39 -3.89
N GLY A 89 13.47 2.61 -5.12
CA GLY A 89 12.08 2.97 -5.43
C GLY A 89 11.80 4.47 -5.39
N VAL A 90 12.77 5.33 -5.69
CA VAL A 90 12.54 6.80 -5.79
C VAL A 90 11.59 7.20 -6.92
N GLY A 91 11.35 6.32 -7.90
CA GLY A 91 10.30 6.48 -8.89
C GLY A 91 8.89 6.38 -8.31
N THR A 92 8.74 5.95 -7.06
CA THR A 92 7.48 6.02 -6.32
C THR A 92 7.32 7.37 -5.65
N THR A 93 6.07 7.79 -5.46
CA THR A 93 5.68 9.02 -4.76
C THR A 93 6.23 9.06 -3.33
N HIS A 94 6.20 7.91 -2.66
CA HIS A 94 6.61 7.75 -1.27
C HIS A 94 8.13 7.71 -1.12
N GLY A 95 8.83 6.98 -2.00
CA GLY A 95 10.29 6.98 -2.05
C GLY A 95 10.86 8.36 -2.32
N LEU A 96 10.26 9.11 -3.25
CA LEU A 96 10.67 10.49 -3.54
C LEU A 96 10.38 11.46 -2.38
N THR A 97 9.22 11.32 -1.74
CA THR A 97 8.87 12.13 -0.56
C THR A 97 9.89 11.91 0.56
N LEU A 98 10.25 10.64 0.82
CA LEU A 98 11.28 10.29 1.78
C LEU A 98 12.63 10.90 1.39
N ALA A 99 13.06 10.76 0.14
CA ALA A 99 14.31 11.34 -0.37
C ALA A 99 14.38 12.86 -0.16
N ARG A 100 13.29 13.58 -0.46
CA ARG A 100 13.19 15.03 -0.22
C ARG A 100 13.29 15.37 1.26
N SER A 101 12.64 14.63 2.14
CA SER A 101 12.76 14.84 3.58
C SER A 101 14.22 14.70 4.04
N TRP A 102 14.93 13.67 3.58
CA TRP A 102 16.33 13.44 3.97
C TRP A 102 17.26 14.55 3.47
N ALA A 103 17.05 15.02 2.24
CA ALA A 103 17.80 16.14 1.69
C ALA A 103 17.52 17.45 2.44
N VAL A 104 16.27 17.69 2.85
CA VAL A 104 15.89 18.87 3.67
C VAL A 104 16.58 18.85 5.04
N GLU A 105 16.80 17.67 5.63
CA GLU A 105 17.54 17.56 6.89
C GLU A 105 19.07 17.68 6.74
N GLY A 106 19.57 17.75 5.50
CA GLY A 106 20.99 17.95 5.17
C GLY A 106 21.77 16.67 4.92
N HIS A 107 21.11 15.52 4.76
CA HIS A 107 21.76 14.25 4.46
C HIS A 107 21.97 14.07 2.94
N HIS A 108 22.97 13.26 2.57
CA HIS A 108 23.21 12.93 1.17
C HIS A 108 22.29 11.78 0.75
N VAL A 109 21.49 11.99 -0.29
CA VAL A 109 20.53 10.98 -0.75
C VAL A 109 20.95 10.45 -2.10
N VAL A 110 21.13 9.13 -2.18
CA VAL A 110 21.33 8.39 -3.41
C VAL A 110 20.00 7.72 -3.75
N GLY A 111 19.48 7.98 -4.94
CA GLY A 111 18.27 7.35 -5.44
C GLY A 111 18.60 6.13 -6.29
N ALA A 112 17.80 5.09 -6.18
CA ALA A 112 17.84 3.98 -7.12
C ALA A 112 16.44 3.49 -7.47
N ASP A 113 16.28 2.94 -8.67
CA ASP A 113 15.03 2.30 -9.08
C ASP A 113 15.28 0.89 -9.63
N VAL A 114 14.42 -0.04 -9.22
CA VAL A 114 14.40 -1.40 -9.76
C VAL A 114 13.70 -1.38 -11.11
N THR A 115 14.35 -1.93 -12.13
CA THR A 115 13.83 -1.99 -13.50
C THR A 115 13.55 -3.42 -13.92
N ASP A 116 12.29 -3.70 -14.26
CA ASP A 116 11.82 -4.97 -14.83
C ASP A 116 11.82 -4.96 -16.37
N LEU A 117 11.87 -3.75 -16.94
CA LEU A 117 11.94 -3.50 -18.37
C LEU A 117 13.20 -2.67 -18.61
N ASP A 118 13.97 -3.03 -19.64
CA ASP A 118 15.10 -2.26 -20.16
C ASP A 118 14.61 -1.00 -20.89
N LEU A 119 13.78 -0.22 -20.20
CA LEU A 119 13.38 1.10 -20.65
C LEU A 119 14.61 2.00 -20.58
N PRO A 120 15.04 2.61 -21.70
CA PRO A 120 16.22 3.49 -21.72
C PRO A 120 15.96 4.84 -21.03
N VAL A 121 14.80 5.01 -20.37
CA VAL A 121 14.32 6.27 -19.81
C VAL A 121 14.30 6.18 -18.30
N ARG A 122 14.82 7.22 -17.65
CA ARG A 122 14.81 7.35 -16.20
C ARG A 122 13.43 7.77 -15.68
N SER A 123 13.08 7.35 -14.48
CA SER A 123 11.83 7.72 -13.81
C SER A 123 11.77 9.22 -13.48
N GLY A 124 10.58 9.78 -13.28
CA GLY A 124 10.43 11.16 -12.80
C GLY A 124 11.22 11.45 -11.52
N GLY A 125 11.15 10.55 -10.55
CA GLY A 125 11.88 10.69 -9.27
C GLY A 125 13.39 10.88 -9.43
N SER A 126 13.99 10.35 -10.48
CA SER A 126 15.43 10.51 -10.77
C SER A 126 15.86 11.94 -11.07
N MET A 127 14.92 12.81 -11.48
CA MET A 127 15.19 14.21 -11.84
C MET A 127 15.06 15.16 -10.65
N SER A 128 14.91 14.63 -9.43
CA SER A 128 14.79 15.43 -8.23
C SER A 128 16.12 16.04 -7.83
N LYS A 129 16.10 17.32 -7.48
CA LYS A 129 17.29 18.00 -6.92
C LYS A 129 17.69 17.49 -5.53
N ALA A 130 16.84 16.69 -4.89
CA ALA A 130 17.12 16.08 -3.59
C ALA A 130 18.15 14.94 -3.70
N LEU A 131 18.33 14.37 -4.89
CA LEU A 131 19.23 13.25 -5.12
C LEU A 131 20.61 13.77 -5.54
N VAL A 132 21.66 13.22 -4.92
CA VAL A 132 23.06 13.46 -5.30
C VAL A 132 23.44 12.59 -6.51
N ALA A 133 22.95 11.35 -6.53
CA ALA A 133 23.18 10.41 -7.61
C ALA A 133 21.94 9.52 -7.81
N PHE A 134 21.77 9.02 -9.03
CA PHE A 134 20.68 8.11 -9.39
C PHE A 134 21.18 6.88 -10.15
N TYR A 135 20.68 5.70 -9.76
CA TYR A 135 21.06 4.41 -10.34
C TYR A 135 19.84 3.59 -10.79
N GLN A 136 19.92 2.97 -11.96
CA GLN A 136 18.95 1.95 -12.39
C GLN A 136 19.52 0.56 -12.07
N ILE A 137 18.74 -0.21 -11.31
CA ILE A 137 19.14 -1.54 -10.85
C ILE A 137 18.28 -2.58 -11.60
N PRO A 138 18.85 -3.35 -12.53
CA PRO A 138 18.13 -4.42 -13.21
C PRO A 138 17.80 -5.53 -12.21
N LYS A 139 16.60 -6.10 -12.33
CA LYS A 139 16.13 -7.13 -11.40
C LYS A 139 17.00 -8.38 -11.37
N ASP A 140 17.51 -8.82 -12.52
CA ASP A 140 18.35 -10.02 -12.64
C ASP A 140 19.66 -9.92 -11.85
N HIS A 141 20.17 -8.69 -11.67
CA HIS A 141 21.41 -8.42 -10.95
C HIS A 141 21.16 -7.52 -9.73
N TYR A 142 19.97 -7.63 -9.12
CA TYR A 142 19.52 -6.73 -8.07
C TYR A 142 20.53 -6.60 -6.92
N ILE A 143 20.92 -7.73 -6.33
CA ILE A 143 21.79 -7.77 -5.15
C ILE A 143 23.21 -7.29 -5.48
N SER A 144 23.79 -7.76 -6.59
CA SER A 144 25.18 -7.39 -6.95
C SER A 144 25.29 -5.90 -7.28
N ARG A 145 24.36 -5.36 -8.06
CA ARG A 145 24.36 -3.94 -8.42
C ARG A 145 24.04 -3.04 -7.21
N LEU A 146 23.19 -3.50 -6.30
CA LEU A 146 22.93 -2.81 -5.05
C LEU A 146 24.19 -2.72 -4.18
N LEU A 147 24.95 -3.82 -4.07
CA LEU A 147 26.24 -3.82 -3.38
C LEU A 147 27.24 -2.87 -4.05
N ASP A 148 27.34 -2.87 -5.37
CA ASP A 148 28.25 -1.97 -6.11
C ASP A 148 27.96 -0.50 -5.79
N VAL A 149 26.67 -0.11 -5.81
CA VAL A 149 26.23 1.25 -5.49
C VAL A 149 26.58 1.61 -4.05
N ILE A 150 26.35 0.69 -3.10
CA ILE A 150 26.67 0.90 -1.67
C ILE A 150 28.17 1.12 -1.46
N HIS A 151 29.02 0.35 -2.13
CA HIS A 151 30.48 0.52 -2.04
C HIS A 151 30.94 1.82 -2.69
N ARG A 152 30.43 2.13 -3.88
CA ARG A 152 30.82 3.32 -4.65
C ARG A 152 30.48 4.62 -3.93
N GLU A 153 29.25 4.71 -3.40
CA GLU A 153 28.75 5.93 -2.75
C GLU A 153 29.02 5.95 -1.23
N LYS A 154 29.61 4.88 -0.68
CA LYS A 154 29.86 4.70 0.76
C LYS A 154 28.60 4.94 1.59
N VAL A 155 27.53 4.19 1.25
CA VAL A 155 26.21 4.35 1.85
C VAL A 155 26.23 3.89 3.31
N ASP A 156 25.74 4.74 4.22
CA ASP A 156 25.57 4.43 5.64
C ASP A 156 24.25 3.70 5.94
N LEU A 157 23.18 4.06 5.23
CA LEU A 157 21.82 3.55 5.44
C LEU A 157 21.13 3.20 4.12
N TRP A 158 20.57 2.01 4.01
CA TRP A 158 19.73 1.60 2.88
C TRP A 158 18.27 1.41 3.30
N ILE A 159 17.36 2.00 2.53
CA ILE A 159 15.91 1.94 2.75
C ILE A 159 15.21 1.43 1.47
N PRO A 160 14.56 0.25 1.51
CA PRO A 160 13.79 -0.24 0.39
C PRO A 160 12.37 0.33 0.35
N CYS A 161 12.04 1.02 -0.74
CA CYS A 161 10.70 1.57 -1.01
C CYS A 161 10.17 1.12 -2.39
N SER A 162 10.86 0.19 -3.08
CA SER A 162 10.42 -0.28 -4.39
C SER A 162 9.44 -1.45 -4.26
N PRO A 163 8.22 -1.37 -4.83
CA PRO A 163 7.28 -2.49 -4.83
C PRO A 163 7.62 -3.58 -5.85
N LYS A 164 8.65 -3.37 -6.68
CA LYS A 164 9.07 -4.30 -7.75
C LYS A 164 10.00 -5.41 -7.26
N ALA A 165 10.77 -5.12 -6.23
CA ALA A 165 11.55 -6.11 -5.49
C ALA A 165 10.62 -6.83 -4.51
N SER A 166 10.80 -8.14 -4.36
CA SER A 166 10.13 -8.89 -3.32
C SER A 166 10.80 -8.62 -1.96
N PHE A 167 10.01 -8.65 -0.89
CA PHE A 167 10.54 -8.46 0.46
C PHE A 167 11.54 -9.57 0.88
N ILE A 168 11.48 -10.75 0.25
CA ILE A 168 12.47 -11.83 0.45
C ILE A 168 13.80 -11.49 -0.25
N GLU A 169 13.76 -10.94 -1.47
CA GLU A 169 14.97 -10.45 -2.14
C GLU A 169 15.61 -9.31 -1.34
N ASP A 170 14.81 -8.39 -0.79
CA ASP A 170 15.32 -7.31 0.07
C ASP A 170 15.95 -7.84 1.37
N ALA A 171 15.34 -8.86 2.00
CA ALA A 171 15.90 -9.50 3.19
C ALA A 171 17.22 -10.23 2.88
N THR A 172 17.30 -10.87 1.70
CA THR A 172 18.53 -11.52 1.22
C THR A 172 19.63 -10.50 0.95
N ALA A 173 19.27 -9.38 0.30
CA ALA A 173 20.18 -8.27 0.08
C ALA A 173 20.72 -7.70 1.38
N ARG A 174 19.86 -7.47 2.39
CA ARG A 174 20.26 -7.01 3.74
C ARG A 174 21.35 -7.90 4.32
N GLN A 175 21.15 -9.21 4.34
CA GLN A 175 22.11 -10.12 4.95
C GLN A 175 23.49 -9.98 4.28
N ILE A 176 23.53 -9.88 2.96
CA ILE A 176 24.79 -9.78 2.21
C ILE A 176 25.44 -8.40 2.41
N ILE A 177 24.64 -7.33 2.42
CA ILE A 177 25.10 -5.95 2.61
C ILE A 177 25.68 -5.76 4.01
N GLU A 178 24.96 -6.15 5.06
CA GLU A 178 25.42 -5.97 6.44
C GLU A 178 26.62 -6.86 6.78
N ASN A 179 26.81 -7.97 6.08
CA ASN A 179 27.99 -8.84 6.23
C ASN A 179 29.23 -8.30 5.51
N ARG A 180 29.06 -7.60 4.38
CA ARG A 180 30.18 -7.13 3.53
C ARG A 180 30.51 -5.65 3.73
N THR A 181 29.61 -4.88 4.32
CA THR A 181 29.71 -3.42 4.44
C THR A 181 29.25 -2.95 5.82
N ASN A 182 29.60 -1.71 6.17
CA ASN A 182 29.10 -1.07 7.39
C ASN A 182 27.69 -0.45 7.22
N CYS A 183 27.10 -0.59 6.03
CA CYS A 183 25.78 -0.06 5.73
C CYS A 183 24.73 -0.76 6.60
N LYS A 184 23.81 0.01 7.18
CA LYS A 184 22.66 -0.53 7.91
C LYS A 184 21.43 -0.54 7.02
N CYS A 185 20.58 -1.54 7.18
CA CYS A 185 19.39 -1.68 6.35
C CYS A 185 18.10 -1.49 7.16
N ILE A 186 17.06 -0.93 6.54
CA ILE A 186 15.70 -0.86 7.11
C ILE A 186 14.82 -1.90 6.42
N THR A 187 15.12 -3.17 6.67
CA THR A 187 14.32 -4.31 6.17
C THR A 187 14.48 -5.49 7.11
N PHE A 188 13.57 -6.46 7.05
CA PHE A 188 13.62 -7.60 7.97
C PHE A 188 14.76 -8.56 7.63
N ASP A 189 15.21 -9.31 8.64
CA ASP A 189 16.06 -10.48 8.44
C ASP A 189 15.30 -11.55 7.65
N ILE A 190 16.04 -12.45 7.00
CA ILE A 190 15.48 -13.53 6.17
C ILE A 190 14.48 -14.39 6.95
N ASP A 191 14.78 -14.78 8.19
CA ASP A 191 13.86 -15.61 9.00
C ASP A 191 12.53 -14.91 9.27
N LEU A 192 12.60 -13.62 9.63
CA LEU A 192 11.39 -12.82 9.91
C LEU A 192 10.62 -12.54 8.61
N ALA A 193 11.32 -12.25 7.52
CA ALA A 193 10.72 -12.05 6.22
C ALA A 193 9.98 -13.31 5.73
N ALA A 194 10.59 -14.50 5.88
CA ALA A 194 9.97 -15.78 5.56
C ALA A 194 8.77 -16.08 6.50
N CYS A 195 8.90 -15.77 7.79
CA CYS A 195 7.81 -15.91 8.75
C CYS A 195 6.62 -14.99 8.42
N PHE A 196 6.88 -13.76 7.99
CA PHE A 196 5.85 -12.77 7.67
C PHE A 196 5.30 -12.94 6.24
N ALA A 197 5.93 -13.76 5.40
CA ALA A 197 5.45 -14.10 4.07
C ALA A 197 4.13 -14.89 4.10
N HIS A 198 3.97 -15.75 5.12
CA HIS A 198 2.84 -16.65 5.23
C HIS A 198 1.93 -16.24 6.40
N PRO A 199 0.63 -16.00 6.16
CA PRO A 199 -0.30 -15.59 7.22
C PRO A 199 -0.37 -16.54 8.40
N ASP A 200 -0.28 -17.85 8.17
CA ASP A 200 -0.33 -18.86 9.23
C ASP A 200 0.92 -18.84 10.11
N SER A 201 2.11 -18.72 9.51
CA SER A 201 3.37 -18.57 10.23
C SER A 201 3.41 -17.27 11.05
N PHE A 202 2.91 -16.17 10.48
CA PHE A 202 2.79 -14.91 11.20
C PHE A 202 1.84 -15.03 12.40
N ARG A 203 0.66 -15.66 12.22
CA ARG A 203 -0.28 -15.88 13.33
C ARG A 203 0.36 -16.68 14.44
N GLN A 204 1.04 -17.78 14.10
CA GLN A 204 1.79 -18.58 15.07
C GLN A 204 2.84 -17.74 15.81
N TYR A 205 3.62 -16.95 15.09
CA TYR A 205 4.63 -16.04 15.67
C TYR A 205 4.04 -15.05 16.68
N VAL A 206 2.84 -14.52 16.40
CA VAL A 206 2.11 -13.60 17.28
C VAL A 206 1.50 -14.34 18.48
N THR A 207 0.96 -15.55 18.28
CA THR A 207 0.41 -16.42 19.33
C THR A 207 1.49 -16.86 20.33
N GLU A 208 2.65 -17.32 19.86
CA GLU A 208 3.79 -17.71 20.70
C GLU A 208 4.29 -16.56 21.57
N ARG A 209 4.10 -15.33 21.11
CA ARG A 209 4.42 -14.12 21.86
C ARG A 209 3.30 -13.68 22.79
N GLY A 210 2.20 -14.41 22.90
CA GLY A 210 1.07 -14.06 23.78
C GLY A 210 0.47 -12.70 23.41
N LEU A 211 0.30 -12.43 22.12
CA LEU A 211 -0.42 -11.26 21.61
C LEU A 211 -1.82 -11.70 21.12
N PRO A 212 -2.81 -10.80 21.13
CA PRO A 212 -4.17 -11.13 20.68
C PRO A 212 -4.18 -11.41 19.17
N VAL A 213 -4.50 -12.64 18.79
CA VAL A 213 -4.60 -13.09 17.39
C VAL A 213 -6.06 -13.37 17.07
N LEU A 214 -6.48 -12.99 15.87
CA LEU A 214 -7.81 -13.31 15.36
C LEU A 214 -7.96 -14.83 15.22
N GLU A 215 -9.01 -15.40 15.81
CA GLU A 215 -9.22 -16.84 15.76
C GLU A 215 -9.36 -17.32 14.31
N TYR A 216 -8.53 -18.30 13.94
CA TYR A 216 -8.47 -18.89 12.63
C TYR A 216 -8.29 -20.39 12.75
N HIS A 217 -9.21 -21.15 12.16
CA HIS A 217 -9.24 -22.60 12.26
C HIS A 217 -9.44 -23.22 10.89
N ARG A 218 -8.56 -24.16 10.53
CA ARG A 218 -8.77 -25.06 9.41
C ARG A 218 -9.65 -26.22 9.87
N VAL A 219 -10.85 -26.30 9.32
CA VAL A 219 -11.88 -27.26 9.71
C VAL A 219 -11.96 -28.37 8.67
N GLN A 220 -11.74 -29.61 9.12
CA GLN A 220 -11.79 -30.82 8.31
C GLN A 220 -13.02 -31.69 8.59
N SER A 221 -13.75 -31.41 9.68
CA SER A 221 -14.95 -32.14 10.07
C SER A 221 -16.04 -31.22 10.62
N ARG A 222 -17.30 -31.63 10.50
CA ARG A 222 -18.44 -30.89 11.07
C ARG A 222 -18.38 -30.81 12.60
N ASP A 223 -17.91 -31.86 13.24
CA ASP A 223 -17.71 -31.90 14.70
C ASP A 223 -16.74 -30.79 15.16
N SER A 224 -15.68 -30.53 14.39
CA SER A 224 -14.74 -29.44 14.69
C SER A 224 -15.43 -28.07 14.69
N VAL A 225 -16.37 -27.83 13.77
CA VAL A 225 -17.16 -26.58 13.73
C VAL A 225 -17.95 -26.42 15.02
N HIS A 226 -18.66 -27.46 15.46
CA HIS A 226 -19.45 -27.42 16.69
C HIS A 226 -18.59 -27.23 17.93
N LYS A 227 -17.43 -27.89 17.99
CA LYS A 227 -16.47 -27.70 19.09
C LYS A 227 -15.98 -26.25 19.18
N ILE A 228 -15.66 -25.62 18.05
CA ILE A 228 -15.23 -24.21 18.02
C ILE A 228 -16.37 -23.28 18.47
N LEU A 229 -17.59 -23.47 17.94
CA LEU A 229 -18.76 -22.66 18.32
C LEU A 229 -19.11 -22.80 19.81
N ASN A 230 -18.99 -24.01 20.37
CA ASN A 230 -19.27 -24.25 21.78
C ASN A 230 -18.18 -23.67 22.70
N ARG A 231 -16.92 -23.62 22.24
CA ARG A 231 -15.82 -23.01 23.00
C ARG A 231 -15.93 -21.49 23.10
N SER A 232 -16.48 -20.86 22.06
CA SER A 232 -16.57 -19.40 21.95
C SER A 232 -18.00 -18.95 21.61
N PRO A 233 -18.99 -19.10 22.53
CA PRO A 233 -20.40 -18.89 22.23
C PRO A 233 -20.78 -17.43 21.93
N ALA A 234 -19.98 -16.47 22.41
CA ALA A 234 -20.20 -15.03 22.17
C ALA A 234 -19.65 -14.54 20.83
N LYS A 235 -18.81 -15.34 20.16
CA LYS A 235 -18.10 -14.95 18.95
C LYS A 235 -18.86 -15.36 17.69
N THR A 236 -18.78 -14.49 16.69
CA THR A 236 -19.26 -14.79 15.34
C THR A 236 -18.08 -15.20 14.48
N PHE A 237 -18.27 -16.20 13.64
CA PHE A 237 -17.29 -16.72 12.71
C PHE A 237 -17.83 -16.68 11.28
N GLN A 238 -16.97 -16.31 10.36
CA GLN A 238 -17.13 -16.47 8.94
C GLN A 238 -16.50 -17.80 8.52
N ILE A 239 -17.29 -18.66 7.88
CA ILE A 239 -16.83 -19.93 7.34
C ILE A 239 -16.81 -19.87 5.80
N SER A 240 -15.69 -20.26 5.19
CA SER A 240 -15.47 -20.29 3.74
C SER A 240 -14.63 -21.50 3.35
N ARG A 241 -14.62 -21.89 2.07
CA ARG A 241 -13.69 -22.93 1.61
C ARG A 241 -12.26 -22.43 1.64
N ALA A 242 -11.31 -23.33 1.90
CA ALA A 242 -9.88 -22.99 1.81
C ALA A 242 -9.48 -22.54 0.40
N THR A 243 -10.09 -23.12 -0.63
CA THR A 243 -9.97 -22.72 -2.04
C THR A 243 -11.36 -22.32 -2.55
N PRO A 244 -11.75 -21.04 -2.41
CA PRO A 244 -13.07 -20.59 -2.84
C PRO A 244 -13.20 -20.63 -4.36
N SER A 245 -14.36 -21.07 -4.85
CA SER A 245 -14.75 -20.86 -6.25
C SER A 245 -15.30 -19.45 -6.44
N ALA A 246 -15.23 -18.90 -7.65
CA ALA A 246 -15.52 -17.48 -7.92
C ALA A 246 -16.92 -16.98 -7.45
N ASN A 247 -17.89 -17.87 -7.22
CA ASN A 247 -19.25 -17.55 -6.80
C ASN A 247 -19.58 -17.96 -5.35
N GLU A 248 -18.62 -18.46 -4.59
CA GLU A 248 -18.89 -19.02 -3.27
C GLU A 248 -18.80 -17.95 -2.18
N LYS A 249 -19.97 -17.57 -1.65
CA LYS A 249 -20.07 -16.56 -0.58
C LYS A 249 -19.78 -17.20 0.78
N ALA A 250 -18.93 -16.52 1.55
CA ALA A 250 -18.68 -16.91 2.93
C ALA A 250 -19.93 -16.80 3.80
N MET A 251 -20.05 -17.67 4.79
CA MET A 251 -21.25 -17.78 5.62
C MET A 251 -20.96 -17.43 7.07
N LEU A 252 -21.89 -16.73 7.72
CA LEU A 252 -21.77 -16.40 9.14
C LEU A 252 -22.39 -17.48 10.03
N LEU A 253 -21.67 -17.83 11.10
CA LEU A 253 -22.06 -18.72 12.19
C LEU A 253 -21.72 -18.07 13.54
N PRO A 254 -22.45 -18.32 14.63
CA PRO A 254 -23.71 -19.05 14.69
C PRO A 254 -24.85 -18.27 14.02
N ARG A 255 -25.91 -18.98 13.61
CA ARG A 255 -27.16 -18.35 13.17
C ARG A 255 -28.00 -17.99 14.39
N ARG A 256 -29.08 -17.22 14.17
CA ARG A 256 -30.00 -16.75 15.23
C ARG A 256 -30.47 -17.85 16.20
N THR A 257 -30.52 -19.11 15.76
CA THR A 257 -30.85 -20.26 16.61
C THR A 257 -29.87 -21.40 16.39
N LEU A 258 -29.68 -22.23 17.43
CA LEU A 258 -28.85 -23.43 17.35
C LEU A 258 -29.32 -24.36 16.23
N SER A 259 -30.64 -24.63 16.13
CA SER A 259 -31.19 -25.50 15.08
C SER A 259 -30.85 -24.99 13.67
N LYS A 260 -30.98 -23.68 13.42
CA LYS A 260 -30.58 -23.08 12.13
C LYS A 260 -29.09 -23.20 11.87
N THR A 261 -28.27 -23.15 12.92
CA THR A 261 -26.82 -23.35 12.82
C THR A 261 -26.52 -24.80 12.42
N TYR A 262 -27.14 -25.78 13.09
CA TYR A 262 -26.99 -27.20 12.75
C TYR A 262 -27.45 -27.53 11.33
N THR A 263 -28.63 -27.07 10.92
CA THR A 263 -29.12 -27.25 9.54
C THR A 263 -28.17 -26.62 8.54
N LYS A 264 -27.63 -25.43 8.83
CA LYS A 264 -26.71 -24.79 7.90
C LYS A 264 -25.36 -25.50 7.82
N VAL A 265 -24.84 -26.03 8.93
CA VAL A 265 -23.58 -26.80 8.98
C VAL A 265 -23.74 -28.17 8.31
N SER A 266 -24.92 -28.79 8.38
CA SER A 266 -25.17 -30.09 7.71
C SER A 266 -25.16 -29.97 6.18
N GLU A 267 -25.63 -28.84 5.64
CA GLU A 267 -25.54 -28.52 4.19
C GLU A 267 -24.09 -28.38 3.70
N ILE A 268 -23.15 -28.06 4.59
CA ILE A 268 -21.73 -27.90 4.22
C ILE A 268 -21.10 -29.26 4.02
N GLN A 269 -20.49 -29.49 2.85
CA GLN A 269 -19.66 -30.65 2.57
C GLN A 269 -18.23 -30.39 3.07
N ILE A 270 -17.98 -30.76 4.33
CA ILE A 270 -16.65 -30.68 4.96
C ILE A 270 -16.02 -32.08 4.91
N SER A 271 -14.83 -32.19 4.32
CA SER A 271 -14.01 -33.41 4.33
C SER A 271 -12.52 -33.06 4.38
N ASN A 272 -11.67 -34.07 4.58
CA ASN A 272 -10.22 -33.90 4.50
C ASN A 272 -9.77 -33.37 3.13
N ASP A 273 -10.40 -33.85 2.05
CA ASP A 273 -10.12 -33.43 0.67
C ASP A 273 -10.67 -32.04 0.35
N ARG A 274 -11.69 -31.59 1.10
CA ARG A 274 -12.34 -30.28 0.94
C ARG A 274 -12.36 -29.53 2.27
N PRO A 275 -11.20 -29.02 2.73
CA PRO A 275 -11.11 -28.32 3.99
C PRO A 275 -11.78 -26.95 3.91
N TRP A 276 -12.39 -26.56 5.03
CA TRP A 276 -12.98 -25.25 5.22
C TRP A 276 -12.13 -24.42 6.18
N ILE A 277 -12.25 -23.11 6.09
CA ILE A 277 -11.64 -22.13 6.99
C ILE A 277 -12.76 -21.52 7.79
N MET A 278 -12.58 -21.44 9.10
CA MET A 278 -13.46 -20.74 10.03
C MET A 278 -12.63 -19.65 10.71
N GLN A 279 -12.98 -18.39 10.42
CA GLN A 279 -12.28 -17.20 10.92
C GLN A 279 -13.25 -16.33 11.72
N GLN A 280 -12.80 -15.78 12.85
CA GLN A 280 -13.63 -14.86 13.64
C GLN A 280 -13.98 -13.61 12.81
N GLN A 281 -15.25 -13.23 12.83
CA GLN A 281 -15.78 -12.04 12.16
C GLN A 281 -15.79 -10.87 13.15
N SER A 282 -15.13 -9.77 12.79
CA SER A 282 -15.19 -8.52 13.55
C SER A 282 -16.48 -7.73 13.26
N ARG A 283 -17.02 -7.09 14.30
CA ARG A 283 -18.23 -6.25 14.22
C ARG A 283 -17.94 -4.80 13.84
N LEU A 284 -16.81 -4.25 14.28
CA LEU A 284 -16.46 -2.84 14.11
C LEU A 284 -15.53 -2.57 12.92
N GLY A 285 -15.26 -3.60 12.12
CA GLY A 285 -14.46 -3.49 10.90
C GLY A 285 -12.97 -3.78 11.09
N GLU A 286 -12.24 -3.57 9.99
CA GLU A 286 -10.82 -3.83 9.88
C GLU A 286 -10.02 -2.52 9.89
N LEU A 287 -8.99 -2.48 10.73
CA LEU A 287 -8.02 -1.40 10.83
C LEU A 287 -6.66 -1.85 10.28
N PHE A 288 -5.89 -0.91 9.79
CA PHE A 288 -4.50 -1.12 9.40
C PHE A 288 -3.60 -0.23 10.24
N ALA A 289 -2.53 -0.81 10.77
CA ALA A 289 -1.46 -0.08 11.43
C ALA A 289 -0.19 -0.18 10.58
N ASP A 290 0.19 0.92 9.91
CA ASP A 290 1.47 1.00 9.21
C ASP A 290 2.54 1.50 10.18
N LEU A 291 3.68 0.83 10.17
CA LEU A 291 4.70 0.97 11.18
C LEU A 291 6.08 1.11 10.52
N LEU A 292 6.88 2.01 11.06
CA LEU A 292 8.34 1.91 11.01
C LEU A 292 8.80 1.35 12.35
N VAL A 293 9.36 0.15 12.34
CA VAL A 293 9.97 -0.45 13.52
C VAL A 293 11.47 -0.44 13.35
N VAL A 294 12.19 0.01 14.37
CA VAL A 294 13.65 -0.03 14.41
C VAL A 294 14.08 -0.63 15.73
N ARG A 295 14.82 -1.74 15.68
CA ARG A 295 15.38 -2.44 16.84
C ARG A 295 14.32 -2.76 17.92
N GLY A 296 13.14 -3.21 17.48
CA GLY A 296 12.03 -3.55 18.38
C GLY A 296 11.31 -2.35 19.00
N ARG A 297 11.51 -1.14 18.46
CA ARG A 297 10.81 0.09 18.88
C ARG A 297 10.02 0.67 17.70
N VAL A 298 8.79 1.09 17.97
CA VAL A 298 7.96 1.79 16.98
C VAL A 298 8.45 3.23 16.88
N GLN A 299 8.91 3.63 15.68
CA GLN A 299 9.45 4.96 15.39
C GLN A 299 8.45 5.85 14.64
N ALA A 300 7.57 5.25 13.86
CA ALA A 300 6.43 5.92 13.26
C ALA A 300 5.26 4.94 13.19
N ILE A 301 4.05 5.44 13.38
CA ILE A 301 2.82 4.67 13.28
C ILE A 301 1.71 5.51 12.68
N LYS A 302 1.00 4.91 11.72
CA LYS A 302 -0.19 5.47 11.11
C LYS A 302 -1.31 4.45 11.17
N VAL A 303 -2.48 4.88 11.67
CA VAL A 303 -3.66 4.01 11.80
C VAL A 303 -4.74 4.46 10.82
N ARG A 304 -5.22 3.50 10.03
CA ARG A 304 -6.21 3.68 8.96
C ARG A 304 -7.34 2.66 9.10
N LEU A 305 -8.51 2.99 8.57
CA LEU A 305 -9.64 2.06 8.41
C LEU A 305 -9.59 1.43 7.01
N SER A 306 -10.02 0.16 6.87
CA SER A 306 -10.07 -0.53 5.58
C SER A 306 -11.10 0.04 4.61
N ASP A 307 -12.22 0.55 5.13
CA ASP A 307 -13.32 1.05 4.31
C ASP A 307 -13.18 2.58 4.15
N SER A 308 -12.73 3.00 2.96
CA SER A 308 -12.53 4.40 2.60
C SER A 308 -13.83 5.21 2.49
N SER A 309 -14.99 4.58 2.67
CA SER A 309 -16.31 5.23 2.61
C SER A 309 -16.67 5.99 3.90
N SER A 310 -15.99 5.72 5.02
CA SER A 310 -16.21 6.43 6.28
C SER A 310 -15.34 7.70 6.34
N SER A 311 -15.89 8.82 5.87
CA SER A 311 -15.29 10.16 6.02
C SER A 311 -15.16 10.65 7.48
N THR A 312 -15.63 9.85 8.45
CA THR A 312 -15.70 10.17 9.88
C THR A 312 -14.54 9.62 10.70
N TRP A 313 -13.67 8.77 10.14
CA TRP A 313 -12.53 8.22 10.87
C TRP A 313 -11.58 9.33 11.36
N GLY A 314 -11.29 9.30 12.66
CA GLY A 314 -10.42 10.27 13.34
C GLY A 314 -11.14 11.51 13.83
N VAL A 315 -12.48 11.53 13.79
CA VAL A 315 -13.31 12.64 14.32
C VAL A 315 -13.88 12.27 15.70
N SER A 316 -14.08 10.99 15.98
CA SER A 316 -14.65 10.51 17.24
C SER A 316 -13.58 10.30 18.33
N ARG A 317 -13.94 10.55 19.60
CA ARG A 317 -13.13 10.15 20.76
C ARG A 317 -12.88 8.64 20.83
N LEU A 318 -13.81 7.85 20.29
CA LEU A 318 -13.62 6.40 20.17
C LEU A 318 -12.46 6.07 19.22
N ASP A 319 -12.33 6.80 18.10
CA ASP A 319 -11.26 6.58 17.12
C ASP A 319 -9.89 6.93 17.72
N GLU A 320 -9.82 8.01 18.49
CA GLU A 320 -8.63 8.39 19.25
C GLU A 320 -8.24 7.31 20.27
N ALA A 321 -9.21 6.81 21.04
CA ALA A 321 -9.00 5.75 22.01
C ALA A 321 -8.58 4.42 21.35
N LEU A 322 -9.18 4.08 20.20
CA LEU A 322 -8.82 2.91 19.39
C LEU A 322 -7.40 3.07 18.84
N ALA A 323 -7.05 4.21 18.25
CA ALA A 323 -5.70 4.45 17.74
C ALA A 323 -4.64 4.43 18.85
N ALA A 324 -4.94 4.97 20.03
CA ALA A 324 -4.07 4.87 21.19
C ALA A 324 -3.89 3.41 21.65
N SER A 325 -4.96 2.62 21.63
CA SER A 325 -4.94 1.19 21.97
C SER A 325 -4.16 0.36 20.95
N VAL A 326 -4.38 0.61 19.65
CA VAL A 326 -3.61 0.06 18.54
C VAL A 326 -2.13 0.39 18.72
N HIS A 327 -1.80 1.65 19.02
CA HIS A 327 -0.41 2.04 19.23
C HIS A 327 0.24 1.31 20.40
N LYS A 328 -0.46 1.15 21.53
CA LYS A 328 0.03 0.35 22.66
C LYS A 328 0.25 -1.12 22.27
N LEU A 329 -0.67 -1.70 21.51
CA LEU A 329 -0.56 -3.06 21.01
C LEU A 329 0.65 -3.21 20.07
N MET A 330 0.85 -2.28 19.13
CA MET A 330 1.97 -2.31 18.20
C MET A 330 3.32 -2.07 18.87
N ARG A 331 3.38 -1.23 19.92
CA ARG A 331 4.58 -1.12 20.78
C ARG A 331 4.91 -2.43 21.48
N THR A 332 3.88 -3.14 21.95
CA THR A 332 4.06 -4.46 22.58
C THR A 332 4.53 -5.50 21.56
N LEU A 333 3.95 -5.51 20.35
CA LEU A 333 4.39 -6.34 19.24
C LEU A 333 5.86 -6.08 18.90
N ALA A 334 6.24 -4.80 18.79
CA ALA A 334 7.60 -4.41 18.47
C ALA A 334 8.60 -4.85 19.56
N ALA A 335 8.27 -4.61 20.82
CA ALA A 335 9.10 -4.99 21.96
C ALA A 335 9.29 -6.51 22.04
N LYS A 336 8.22 -7.30 21.82
CA LYS A 336 8.27 -8.77 21.81
C LYS A 336 8.97 -9.34 20.57
N GLY A 337 9.09 -8.56 19.49
CA GLY A 337 9.92 -8.90 18.33
C GLY A 337 11.42 -8.71 18.59
N GLY A 338 11.78 -7.92 19.60
CA GLY A 338 13.16 -7.71 20.01
C GLY A 338 13.99 -6.90 19.00
N VAL A 339 15.30 -6.89 19.21
CA VAL A 339 16.24 -6.03 18.47
C VAL A 339 16.32 -6.38 16.97
N ARG A 340 15.98 -7.62 16.61
CA ARG A 340 15.95 -8.09 15.21
C ARG A 340 14.83 -7.48 14.39
N LEU A 341 13.77 -6.98 15.04
CA LEU A 341 12.63 -6.40 14.34
C LEU A 341 12.97 -4.98 13.90
N THR A 342 13.48 -4.85 12.67
CA THR A 342 13.76 -3.57 12.00
C THR A 342 13.19 -3.63 10.59
N GLY A 343 12.36 -2.67 10.20
CA GLY A 343 11.75 -2.61 8.88
C GLY A 343 10.37 -1.96 8.89
N HIS A 344 9.76 -1.90 7.71
CA HIS A 344 8.39 -1.40 7.54
C HIS A 344 7.39 -2.55 7.58
N LEU A 345 6.32 -2.37 8.34
CA LEU A 345 5.28 -3.37 8.54
C LEU A 345 3.90 -2.72 8.49
N SER A 346 3.00 -3.26 7.67
CA SER A 346 1.58 -2.94 7.74
C SER A 346 0.86 -4.11 8.41
N VAL A 347 0.25 -3.89 9.56
CA VAL A 347 -0.46 -4.94 10.32
C VAL A 347 -1.96 -4.77 10.13
N ARG A 348 -2.64 -5.83 9.67
CA ARG A 348 -4.10 -5.87 9.63
C ARG A 348 -4.64 -6.25 11.00
N LEU A 349 -5.55 -5.42 11.49
CA LEU A 349 -6.18 -5.52 12.79
C LEU A 349 -7.69 -5.61 12.61
N SER A 350 -8.35 -6.32 13.51
CA SER A 350 -9.80 -6.45 13.52
C SER A 350 -10.33 -6.11 14.90
N VAL A 351 -11.37 -5.28 14.97
CA VAL A 351 -11.94 -4.83 16.23
C VAL A 351 -13.26 -5.55 16.49
N ASP A 352 -13.33 -6.26 17.61
CA ASP A 352 -14.54 -6.96 18.04
C ASP A 352 -15.08 -6.39 19.36
N GLU A 353 -16.37 -6.59 19.59
CA GLU A 353 -17.06 -6.20 20.81
C GLU A 353 -17.27 -7.43 21.69
N GLU A 354 -16.63 -7.43 22.84
CA GLU A 354 -16.81 -8.44 23.86
C GLU A 354 -17.78 -7.92 24.92
N PHE A 355 -18.81 -8.72 25.18
CA PHE A 355 -19.85 -8.41 26.16
C PHE A 355 -19.50 -9.14 27.44
N ASP A 356 -19.09 -8.38 28.45
CA ASP A 356 -18.98 -8.85 29.81
C ASP A 356 -20.29 -8.56 30.56
N ALA A 357 -20.51 -9.22 31.70
CA ALA A 357 -21.78 -9.15 32.44
C ALA A 357 -22.22 -7.72 32.79
N HIS A 358 -21.27 -6.77 32.87
CA HIS A 358 -21.53 -5.38 33.24
C HIS A 358 -20.92 -4.35 32.29
N SER A 359 -20.23 -4.77 31.21
CA SER A 359 -19.57 -3.82 30.30
C SER A 359 -19.39 -4.37 28.89
N VAL A 360 -19.35 -3.47 27.90
CA VAL A 360 -18.93 -3.79 26.53
C VAL A 360 -17.50 -3.32 26.35
N ARG A 361 -16.62 -4.22 25.94
CA ARG A 361 -15.21 -3.92 25.70
C ARG A 361 -14.85 -4.12 24.24
N HIS A 362 -14.15 -3.14 23.68
CA HIS A 362 -13.53 -3.25 22.36
C HIS A 362 -12.18 -3.97 22.47
N THR A 363 -12.09 -5.15 21.88
CA THR A 363 -10.86 -5.95 21.86
C THR A 363 -10.28 -5.95 20.45
N ILE A 364 -8.99 -5.63 20.34
CA ILE A 364 -8.26 -5.53 19.08
C ILE A 364 -7.48 -6.82 18.87
N TYR A 365 -7.73 -7.49 17.74
CA TYR A 365 -7.08 -8.72 17.34
C TYR A 365 -6.17 -8.48 16.13
N ILE A 366 -5.01 -9.16 16.09
CA ILE A 366 -4.08 -9.14 14.96
C ILE A 366 -4.49 -10.23 13.97
N ALA A 367 -4.69 -9.87 12.70
CA ALA A 367 -5.18 -10.78 11.66
C ALA A 367 -4.09 -11.24 10.68
N ASP A 368 -3.38 -10.29 10.05
CA ASP A 368 -2.24 -10.54 9.15
C ASP A 368 -1.20 -9.41 9.20
N CYS A 369 -0.11 -9.56 8.45
CA CYS A 369 0.76 -8.45 8.11
C CYS A 369 1.19 -8.44 6.64
N THR A 370 1.55 -7.26 6.15
CA THR A 370 2.25 -7.03 4.88
C THR A 370 3.59 -6.34 5.15
N PRO A 371 4.75 -7.03 5.01
CA PRO A 371 6.06 -6.43 5.18
C PRO A 371 6.54 -5.66 3.94
N GLY A 372 7.49 -4.73 4.14
CA GLY A 372 8.30 -4.13 3.06
C GLY A 372 7.69 -2.88 2.42
N ALA A 373 8.04 -2.62 1.16
CA ALA A 373 7.73 -1.38 0.44
C ALA A 373 6.24 -1.00 0.43
N LYS A 374 5.32 -1.98 0.36
CA LYS A 374 3.87 -1.72 0.41
C LYS A 374 3.42 -1.06 1.73
N ALA A 375 4.12 -1.35 2.83
CA ALA A 375 3.85 -0.69 4.11
C ALA A 375 4.34 0.77 4.12
N VAL A 376 5.44 1.05 3.41
CA VAL A 376 5.99 2.40 3.24
C VAL A 376 4.98 3.30 2.54
N ASP A 377 4.34 2.80 1.48
CA ASP A 377 3.36 3.57 0.70
C ASP A 377 2.26 4.12 1.60
N ASN A 378 1.69 3.25 2.42
CA ASN A 378 0.62 3.62 3.33
C ASN A 378 1.11 4.51 4.49
N LEU A 379 2.28 4.23 5.05
CA LEU A 379 2.87 4.99 6.16
C LEU A 379 3.15 6.45 5.75
N LEU A 380 3.75 6.65 4.57
CA LEU A 380 4.21 7.96 4.09
C LEU A 380 3.13 8.75 3.33
N TYR A 381 1.96 8.18 3.10
CA TYR A 381 0.88 8.87 2.42
C TYR A 381 0.38 10.09 3.23
N ASN A 382 0.51 11.30 2.68
CA ASN A 382 0.06 12.58 3.24
C ASN A 382 0.59 12.97 4.64
N VAL A 383 1.60 12.26 5.16
CA VAL A 383 2.18 12.56 6.48
C VAL A 383 3.71 12.61 6.34
N PRO A 384 4.36 13.73 6.69
CA PRO A 384 5.81 13.80 6.70
C PRO A 384 6.36 12.84 7.77
N CYS A 385 7.28 11.95 7.36
CA CYS A 385 7.89 10.99 8.29
C CYS A 385 9.08 11.62 9.01
N SER A 386 9.18 11.36 10.31
CA SER A 386 10.29 11.83 11.13
C SER A 386 11.56 11.02 10.83
N ILE A 387 12.58 11.66 10.25
CA ILE A 387 13.85 11.01 9.90
C ILE A 387 14.63 10.55 11.13
N SER A 388 14.43 11.22 12.27
CA SER A 388 14.97 10.78 13.56
C SER A 388 14.67 9.30 13.86
N GLY A 389 13.51 8.81 13.42
CA GLY A 389 13.12 7.40 13.56
C GLY A 389 14.07 6.46 12.81
N TYR A 390 14.46 6.79 11.59
CA TYR A 390 15.43 6.01 10.82
C TYR A 390 16.86 6.13 11.37
N LEU A 391 17.24 7.32 11.85
CA LEU A 391 18.56 7.55 12.45
C LEU A 391 18.79 6.77 13.76
N SER A 392 17.72 6.29 14.40
CA SER A 392 17.78 5.44 15.60
C SER A 392 18.40 4.07 15.38
N VAL A 393 18.61 3.68 14.11
CA VAL A 393 19.40 2.48 13.77
C VAL A 393 20.85 2.62 14.23
N PHE A 394 21.39 3.83 14.18
CA PHE A 394 22.77 4.10 14.56
C PHE A 394 22.87 4.24 16.08
N PRO A 395 23.78 3.49 16.75
CA PRO A 395 23.89 3.49 18.21
C PRO A 395 24.34 4.83 18.81
N SER A 396 24.94 5.71 18.00
CA SER A 396 25.42 7.05 18.40
C SER A 396 24.32 8.11 18.53
N SER A 397 23.11 7.81 18.07
CA SER A 397 21.97 8.73 18.09
C SER A 397 21.17 8.53 19.39
N SER A 398 21.67 9.02 20.52
CA SER A 398 20.85 9.12 21.74
C SER A 398 19.84 10.26 21.59
N VAL A 399 18.91 10.10 20.65
CA VAL A 399 17.75 10.97 20.58
C VAL A 399 16.77 10.41 21.60
N ASP A 400 16.51 11.18 22.66
CA ASP A 400 15.38 10.95 23.56
C ASP A 400 14.17 10.67 22.69
N THR A 401 13.63 9.45 22.77
CA THR A 401 12.48 9.06 21.97
C THR A 401 11.35 10.02 22.28
N PRO A 402 10.95 10.91 21.34
CA PRO A 402 9.75 11.70 21.57
C PRO A 402 8.60 10.72 21.78
N ASN A 403 7.63 11.07 22.63
CA ASN A 403 6.39 10.30 22.75
C ASN A 403 5.71 10.31 21.38
N ILE A 404 6.00 9.31 20.54
CA ILE A 404 5.42 9.19 19.19
C ILE A 404 3.94 8.94 19.39
N ALA A 405 3.12 9.97 19.20
CA ALA A 405 1.67 9.81 19.19
C ALA A 405 1.28 9.13 17.88
N ALA A 406 0.29 8.24 17.92
CA ALA A 406 -0.19 7.63 16.70
C ALA A 406 -0.88 8.66 15.82
N THR A 407 -0.42 8.79 14.58
CA THR A 407 -1.06 9.68 13.63
C THR A 407 -2.30 8.97 13.08
N LEU A 408 -3.46 9.47 13.47
CA LEU A 408 -4.73 9.15 12.83
C LEU A 408 -4.70 9.73 11.42
N SER A 409 -4.95 8.90 10.42
CA SER A 409 -5.14 9.39 9.06
C SER A 409 -6.59 9.26 8.68
N SER A 410 -7.32 10.36 8.76
CA SER A 410 -8.54 10.54 8.01
C SER A 410 -8.14 10.59 6.54
N THR A 411 -8.45 9.54 5.77
CA THR A 411 -8.52 9.68 4.32
C THR A 411 -9.68 10.63 4.04
N ARG A 412 -9.43 11.95 4.07
CA ARG A 412 -10.20 12.83 3.21
C ARG A 412 -9.99 12.27 1.82
N SER A 413 -11.05 11.73 1.24
CA SER A 413 -11.12 11.54 -0.20
C SER A 413 -10.60 12.84 -0.81
N ALA A 414 -9.71 12.75 -1.81
CA ALA A 414 -9.56 13.87 -2.73
C ALA A 414 -10.99 14.33 -3.10
N PRO A 415 -11.26 15.64 -3.26
CA PRO A 415 -12.58 16.06 -3.68
C PRO A 415 -12.78 15.48 -5.09
N THR A 416 -13.41 14.32 -5.16
CA THR A 416 -14.03 13.82 -6.37
C THR A 416 -15.12 14.85 -6.61
N PHE A 417 -15.02 15.61 -7.70
CA PHE A 417 -16.18 16.30 -8.22
C PHE A 417 -17.14 15.20 -8.69
N ALA A 418 -17.88 14.61 -7.75
CA ALA A 418 -19.03 13.80 -8.09
C ALA A 418 -20.09 14.77 -8.63
N HIS A 419 -19.97 15.13 -9.90
CA HIS A 419 -21.17 15.44 -10.66
C HIS A 419 -21.99 14.16 -10.69
N ALA A 420 -22.93 14.07 -9.75
CA ALA A 420 -24.05 13.16 -9.83
C ALA A 420 -24.93 13.59 -11.01
N GLY A 421 -24.46 13.35 -12.23
CA GLY A 421 -25.32 13.14 -13.37
C GLY A 421 -25.97 11.78 -13.19
N ILE A 422 -27.19 11.76 -12.65
CA ILE A 422 -28.03 10.56 -12.62
C ILE A 422 -28.36 10.22 -14.08
N LEU A 423 -27.47 9.50 -14.75
CA LEU A 423 -27.76 8.90 -16.05
C LEU A 423 -28.40 7.54 -15.80
N PRO A 424 -29.61 7.27 -16.33
CA PRO A 424 -30.30 6.02 -16.09
C PRO A 424 -29.46 4.85 -16.64
N ALA A 425 -29.39 3.77 -15.87
CA ALA A 425 -28.60 2.56 -16.15
C ALA A 425 -28.90 1.89 -17.52
N SER A 426 -29.94 2.32 -18.21
CA SER A 426 -30.28 1.95 -19.59
C SER A 426 -29.28 2.46 -20.64
N PHE A 427 -28.54 3.55 -20.40
CA PHE A 427 -27.56 4.08 -21.36
C PHE A 427 -26.19 3.40 -21.30
N LEU A 428 -25.86 2.72 -20.20
CA LEU A 428 -24.63 1.95 -20.04
C LEU A 428 -24.65 0.62 -20.82
N GLN A 429 -25.77 0.26 -21.46
CA GLN A 429 -25.86 -0.91 -22.34
C GLN A 429 -25.18 -0.70 -23.70
N PHE A 430 -24.85 0.54 -24.09
CA PHE A 430 -24.16 0.83 -25.34
C PHE A 430 -22.64 0.92 -25.15
N SER A 431 -21.89 0.07 -25.84
CA SER A 431 -20.42 -0.01 -25.77
C SER A 431 -19.71 1.33 -26.00
N LEU A 432 -20.28 2.22 -26.82
CA LEU A 432 -19.71 3.54 -27.12
C LEU A 432 -19.92 4.54 -25.97
N PHE A 433 -21.04 4.47 -25.25
CA PHE A 433 -21.30 5.33 -24.09
C PHE A 433 -20.46 4.91 -22.89
N HIS A 434 -20.32 3.61 -22.65
CA HIS A 434 -19.38 3.10 -21.64
C HIS A 434 -17.95 3.54 -21.98
N PHE A 435 -17.55 3.45 -23.25
CA PHE A 435 -16.22 3.89 -23.68
C PHE A 435 -16.01 5.40 -23.51
N ALA A 436 -16.98 6.23 -23.90
CA ALA A 436 -16.93 7.68 -23.72
C ALA A 436 -16.92 8.10 -22.23
N HIS A 437 -17.71 7.40 -21.38
CA HIS A 437 -17.72 7.65 -19.95
C HIS A 437 -16.39 7.29 -19.30
N THR A 438 -15.85 6.10 -19.58
CA THR A 438 -14.52 5.73 -19.10
C THR A 438 -13.47 6.71 -19.63
N ALA A 439 -13.63 7.23 -20.85
CA ALA A 439 -12.67 8.18 -21.44
C ALA A 439 -12.72 9.53 -20.74
N LEU A 440 -13.93 9.97 -20.38
CA LEU A 440 -14.14 11.17 -19.59
C LEU A 440 -13.60 10.99 -18.16
N GLU A 441 -13.84 9.86 -17.51
CA GLU A 441 -13.30 9.57 -16.16
C GLU A 441 -11.77 9.52 -16.16
N VAL A 442 -11.15 8.84 -17.12
CA VAL A 442 -9.69 8.79 -17.25
C VAL A 442 -9.12 10.16 -17.58
N ALA A 443 -9.78 10.90 -18.49
CA ALA A 443 -9.38 12.27 -18.80
C ALA A 443 -9.51 13.16 -17.57
N GLU A 444 -10.59 13.06 -16.80
CA GLU A 444 -10.81 13.83 -15.59
C GLU A 444 -9.80 13.47 -14.50
N GLU A 445 -9.52 12.19 -14.25
CA GLU A 445 -8.50 11.79 -13.28
C GLU A 445 -7.11 12.32 -13.63
N GLU A 446 -6.71 12.21 -14.90
CA GLU A 446 -5.41 12.70 -15.36
C GLU A 446 -5.38 14.24 -15.35
N LEU A 447 -6.45 14.89 -15.82
CA LEU A 447 -6.58 16.35 -15.84
C LEU A 447 -6.68 16.92 -14.42
N VAL A 448 -7.23 16.19 -13.45
CA VAL A 448 -7.25 16.59 -12.04
C VAL A 448 -5.87 16.48 -11.39
N LYS A 449 -5.11 15.42 -11.68
CA LYS A 449 -3.72 15.27 -11.21
C LYS A 449 -2.84 16.39 -11.77
N LEU A 450 -3.07 16.77 -13.03
CA LEU A 450 -2.29 17.77 -13.76
C LEU A 450 -2.68 19.22 -13.43
N LEU A 451 -3.97 19.59 -13.49
CA LEU A 451 -4.41 20.97 -13.27
C LEU A 451 -4.47 21.41 -11.81
N PHE A 452 -4.71 20.52 -10.84
CA PHE A 452 -4.96 20.92 -9.45
C PHE A 452 -3.76 20.78 -8.51
N TRP A 453 -2.55 20.53 -9.03
CA TRP A 453 -1.33 20.40 -8.22
C TRP A 453 -1.45 19.38 -7.08
N LYS A 454 -2.32 18.38 -7.25
CA LYS A 454 -2.55 17.30 -6.29
C LYS A 454 -1.69 16.08 -6.58
N ASP A 455 -0.85 16.14 -7.61
CA ASP A 455 0.10 15.07 -7.87
C ASP A 455 1.11 15.00 -6.71
N PRO A 456 1.22 13.86 -6.01
CA PRO A 456 2.17 13.67 -4.92
C PRO A 456 3.65 13.80 -5.34
N LEU A 457 3.96 13.74 -6.64
CA LEU A 457 5.31 14.02 -7.16
C LEU A 457 5.61 15.52 -7.25
N PHE A 458 4.59 16.38 -7.34
CA PHE A 458 4.77 17.82 -7.46
C PHE A 458 5.19 18.45 -6.13
N CYS A 459 6.27 19.22 -6.17
CA CYS A 459 6.70 20.06 -5.06
C CYS A 459 7.17 21.39 -5.62
N PHE A 460 6.69 22.52 -5.08
CA PHE A 460 7.12 23.85 -5.56
C PHE A 460 8.63 24.06 -5.47
N LEU A 461 9.30 23.44 -4.50
CA LEU A 461 10.75 23.53 -4.36
C LEU A 461 11.47 22.58 -5.31
N ASP A 462 10.81 21.55 -5.84
CA ASP A 462 11.41 20.52 -6.70
C ASP A 462 10.37 20.02 -7.72
N PRO A 463 10.00 20.86 -8.72
CA PRO A 463 8.89 20.55 -9.64
C PRO A 463 9.28 19.64 -10.82
N VAL A 464 10.58 19.50 -11.10
CA VAL A 464 11.10 18.75 -12.25
C VAL A 464 10.67 17.27 -12.27
N PRO A 465 10.66 16.52 -11.14
CA PRO A 465 10.22 15.13 -11.14
C PRO A 465 8.82 14.89 -11.68
N TRP A 466 7.88 15.78 -11.34
CA TRP A 466 6.50 15.71 -11.82
C TRP A 466 6.44 15.95 -13.34
N TRP A 467 7.03 17.05 -13.81
CA TRP A 467 7.04 17.39 -15.23
C TRP A 467 7.69 16.29 -16.08
N TRP A 468 8.82 15.74 -15.63
CA TRP A 468 9.50 14.63 -16.31
C TRP A 468 8.65 13.37 -16.33
N GLN A 469 7.97 13.05 -15.21
CA GLN A 469 7.11 11.89 -15.13
C GLN A 469 5.98 11.96 -16.17
N VAL A 470 5.31 13.11 -16.25
CA VAL A 470 4.12 13.34 -17.09
C VAL A 470 4.47 13.46 -18.56
N HIS A 471 5.52 14.22 -18.92
CA HIS A 471 5.80 14.58 -20.31
C HIS A 471 6.89 13.77 -20.99
N VAL A 472 7.73 13.07 -20.21
CA VAL A 472 8.84 12.30 -20.78
C VAL A 472 8.68 10.83 -20.46
N TYR A 473 8.68 10.47 -19.18
CA TYR A 473 8.69 9.07 -18.77
C TYR A 473 7.40 8.34 -19.17
N GLN A 474 6.22 8.89 -18.87
CA GLN A 474 4.94 8.24 -19.17
C GLN A 474 4.73 8.07 -20.68
N PRO A 475 4.84 9.10 -21.54
CA PRO A 475 4.68 8.94 -22.99
C PRO A 475 5.67 7.93 -23.59
N LEU A 476 6.95 7.98 -23.21
CA LEU A 476 7.95 7.03 -23.71
C LEU A 476 7.69 5.60 -23.23
N ARG A 477 7.21 5.43 -21.99
CA ARG A 477 6.79 4.13 -21.48
C ARG A 477 5.60 3.58 -22.27
N GLU A 478 4.60 4.41 -22.56
CA GLU A 478 3.44 3.97 -23.33
C GLU A 478 3.84 3.60 -24.78
N ILE A 479 4.71 4.38 -25.43
CA ILE A 479 5.27 4.06 -26.76
C ILE A 479 6.05 2.73 -26.70
N TRP A 480 6.89 2.55 -25.70
CA TRP A 480 7.67 1.31 -25.54
C TRP A 480 6.79 0.08 -25.37
N VAL A 481 5.73 0.19 -24.57
CA VAL A 481 4.75 -0.90 -24.38
C VAL A 481 4.06 -1.22 -25.71
N LEU A 482 3.66 -0.21 -26.49
CA LEU A 482 3.08 -0.40 -27.82
C LEU A 482 4.07 -1.08 -28.78
N MET A 483 5.33 -0.62 -28.83
CA MET A 483 6.38 -1.22 -29.67
C MET A 483 6.67 -2.67 -29.29
N LYS A 484 6.67 -2.99 -28.00
CA LYS A 484 6.85 -4.36 -27.52
C LYS A 484 5.67 -5.24 -27.93
N GLN A 485 4.44 -4.75 -27.78
CA GLN A 485 3.24 -5.46 -28.20
C GLN A 485 3.18 -5.70 -29.71
N THR A 486 3.58 -4.73 -30.54
CA THR A 486 3.62 -4.91 -32.01
C THR A 486 4.69 -5.92 -32.42
N ARG A 487 5.87 -5.87 -31.80
CA ARG A 487 6.94 -6.84 -32.02
C ARG A 487 6.54 -8.26 -31.61
N GLU A 488 5.88 -8.42 -30.47
CA GLU A 488 5.35 -9.71 -30.00
C GLU A 488 4.20 -10.22 -30.87
N ALA A 489 3.44 -9.32 -31.52
CA ALA A 489 2.41 -9.67 -32.49
C ALA A 489 2.94 -10.00 -33.90
N GLY A 490 4.28 -9.99 -34.11
CA GLY A 490 4.90 -10.31 -35.40
C GLY A 490 4.72 -9.23 -36.48
N LEU A 491 4.24 -8.04 -36.10
CA LEU A 491 4.12 -6.90 -37.00
C LEU A 491 5.43 -6.10 -36.93
N ASN A 492 6.32 -6.31 -37.90
CA ASN A 492 7.53 -5.50 -38.01
C ASN A 492 7.14 -4.02 -38.19
N PRO A 493 7.73 -3.09 -37.41
CA PRO A 493 7.56 -1.67 -37.68
C PRO A 493 8.26 -1.34 -39.00
N LEU A 494 7.49 -0.76 -39.93
CA LEU A 494 7.98 -0.16 -41.18
C LEU A 494 8.84 1.07 -40.89
#